data_AF-A0A199U9D2-F1
#
_entry.id   AF-A0A199U9D2-F1
#
_cell.length_a   1.000
_cell.length_b   1.000
_cell.length_c   1.000
_cell.angle_alpha   90.00
_cell.angle_beta   90.00
_cell.angle_gamma   90.00
#
_symmetry.space_group_name_H-M   'P 1'
#
loop_
_entity.id
_entity.type
_entity.pdbx_description
1 polymer ?
#
loop_
_entity_poly.entity_id
_entity_poly.type
_entity_poly.pdbx_seq_one_letter_code
_entity_poly.pdbx_strand_id
1 'polypeptide(L)'
;MAIMHCVQVQPSREMTVEEFKAWLRQFDIDSDGRISREDLKEALHSMRVGFAWWKARQAMKEADLNRNGQIDNPKEIDKLINFAQQRLHMKIHRN
;
A
#
# COMPACT_ATOMS: atom_id res chain seq x y z
N MET A 1 -20.66 -12.50 2.97
CA MET A 1 -20.26 -11.08 3.04
C MET A 1 -20.02 -10.61 1.61
N ALA A 2 -20.51 -9.41 1.29
CA ALA A 2 -20.79 -8.95 -0.06
C ALA A 2 -19.59 -9.04 -1.01
N ILE A 3 -19.90 -9.45 -2.24
CA ILE A 3 -19.01 -9.45 -3.39
C ILE A 3 -18.73 -7.98 -3.74
N MET A 4 -17.74 -7.36 -3.09
CA MET A 4 -17.20 -6.08 -3.55
C MET A 4 -16.36 -6.34 -4.81
N HIS A 5 -17.06 -6.44 -5.93
CA HIS A 5 -16.47 -6.32 -7.26
C HIS A 5 -16.24 -4.83 -7.57
N CYS A 6 -15.50 -4.13 -6.71
CA CYS A 6 -14.99 -2.79 -6.99
C CYS A 6 -13.64 -2.96 -7.70
N VAL A 7 -13.65 -2.72 -9.02
CA VAL A 7 -12.51 -2.43 -9.90
C VAL A 7 -11.16 -2.95 -9.41
N GLN A 8 -10.67 -4.03 -10.01
CA GLN A 8 -9.25 -4.40 -9.93
C GLN A 8 -8.40 -3.30 -10.59
N VAL A 9 -8.11 -2.20 -9.87
CA VAL A 9 -6.93 -1.39 -10.16
C VAL A 9 -5.77 -2.23 -9.65
N GLN A 10 -5.33 -3.19 -10.46
CA GLN A 10 -4.01 -3.73 -10.28
C GLN A 10 -3.07 -2.55 -10.55
N PRO A 11 -2.20 -2.19 -9.60
CA PRO A 11 -1.21 -1.19 -9.89
C PRO A 11 -0.41 -1.71 -11.07
N SER A 12 -0.43 -0.96 -12.17
CA SER A 12 0.42 -1.26 -13.32
C SER A 12 1.84 -1.42 -12.80
N ARG A 13 2.59 -2.34 -13.41
CA ARG A 13 3.97 -2.67 -13.01
C ARG A 13 4.87 -1.43 -13.01
N GLU A 14 4.41 -0.35 -13.63
CA GLU A 14 5.02 0.97 -13.70
C GLU A 14 3.94 2.02 -13.38
N MET A 15 4.23 2.94 -12.46
CA MET A 15 3.35 4.06 -12.07
C MET A 15 4.15 5.19 -11.41
N THR A 16 3.53 6.34 -11.21
CA THR A 16 4.12 7.46 -10.48
C THR A 16 3.87 7.37 -8.97
N VAL A 17 4.65 8.13 -8.18
CA VAL A 17 4.42 8.27 -6.73
C VAL A 17 2.99 8.78 -6.43
N GLU A 18 2.45 9.65 -7.29
CA GLU A 18 1.11 10.20 -7.14
C GLU A 18 0.04 9.15 -7.41
N GLU A 19 0.20 8.36 -8.48
CA GLU A 19 -0.68 7.23 -8.78
C GLU A 19 -0.61 6.15 -7.69
N PHE A 20 0.57 5.86 -7.16
CA PHE A 20 0.71 4.91 -6.05
C PHE A 20 -0.02 5.39 -4.80
N LYS A 21 0.07 6.69 -4.48
CA LYS A 21 -0.68 7.30 -3.37
C LYS A 21 -2.19 7.27 -3.62
N ALA A 22 -2.63 7.60 -4.84
CA ALA A 22 -4.04 7.57 -5.21
C ALA A 22 -4.59 6.14 -5.15
N TRP A 23 -3.81 5.16 -5.58
CA TRP A 23 -4.13 3.74 -5.47
C TRP A 23 -4.25 3.30 -4.01
N LEU A 24 -3.29 3.65 -3.15
CA LEU A 24 -3.36 3.36 -1.72
C LEU A 24 -4.63 3.96 -1.08
N ARG A 25 -4.98 5.19 -1.44
CA ARG A 25 -6.22 5.85 -1.00
C ARG A 25 -7.51 5.14 -1.42
N GLN A 26 -7.48 4.27 -2.43
CA GLN A 26 -8.66 3.47 -2.76
C GLN A 26 -8.88 2.31 -1.78
N PHE A 27 -7.85 1.92 -1.03
CA PHE A 27 -7.93 0.89 0.01
C PHE A 27 -8.17 1.47 1.40
N ASP A 28 -8.08 2.79 1.55
CA ASP A 28 -8.45 3.52 2.76
C ASP A 28 -9.98 3.47 2.92
N ILE A 29 -10.44 2.45 3.65
CA ILE A 29 -11.88 2.13 3.82
C ILE A 29 -12.57 3.19 4.69
N ASP A 30 -11.88 3.70 5.71
CA ASP A 30 -12.37 4.71 6.64
C ASP A 30 -12.15 6.15 6.12
N SER A 31 -11.44 6.32 5.00
CA SER A 31 -11.18 7.61 4.35
C SER A 31 -10.58 8.63 5.31
N ASP A 32 -9.77 8.16 6.26
CA ASP A 32 -9.09 9.02 7.23
C ASP A 32 -7.80 9.65 6.63
N GLY A 33 -7.46 9.24 5.40
CA GLY A 33 -6.29 9.69 4.67
C GLY A 33 -5.00 8.98 5.09
N ARG A 34 -5.10 7.94 5.91
CA ARG A 34 -3.99 7.14 6.46
C ARG A 34 -4.15 5.71 5.98
N ILE A 35 -3.02 5.00 5.90
CA ILE A 35 -3.04 3.59 5.52
C ILE A 35 -2.74 2.75 6.75
N SER A 36 -3.76 2.10 7.30
CA SER A 36 -3.60 1.19 8.41
C SER A 36 -3.01 -0.14 7.95
N ARG A 37 -2.55 -0.95 8.91
CA ARG A 37 -1.99 -2.29 8.61
C ARG A 37 -3.01 -3.18 7.89
N GLU A 38 -4.29 -3.00 8.20
CA GLU A 38 -5.39 -3.76 7.61
C GLU A 38 -5.62 -3.35 6.17
N ASP A 39 -5.67 -2.04 5.87
CA ASP A 39 -5.80 -1.51 4.51
C ASP A 39 -4.63 -1.95 3.64
N LEU A 40 -3.40 -1.88 4.17
CA LEU A 40 -2.21 -2.34 3.46
C LEU A 40 -2.26 -3.84 3.15
N LYS A 41 -2.79 -4.64 4.08
CA LYS A 41 -2.98 -6.08 3.88
C LYS A 41 -4.02 -6.34 2.80
N GLU A 42 -5.15 -5.64 2.81
CA GLU A 42 -6.19 -5.77 1.80
C GLU A 42 -5.68 -5.31 0.42
N ALA A 43 -4.89 -4.24 0.37
CA ALA A 43 -4.21 -3.77 -0.85
C ALA A 43 -3.27 -4.84 -1.43
N LEU A 44 -2.43 -5.45 -0.59
CA LEU A 44 -1.54 -6.55 -0.97
C LEU A 44 -2.32 -7.82 -1.37
N HIS A 45 -3.43 -8.09 -0.71
CA HIS A 45 -4.30 -9.23 -1.00
C HIS A 45 -5.02 -9.04 -2.35
N SER A 46 -5.46 -7.83 -2.67
CA SER A 46 -6.05 -7.45 -3.96
C SER A 46 -5.07 -7.66 -5.12
N MET A 47 -3.79 -7.37 -4.91
CA MET A 47 -2.71 -7.67 -5.87
C MET A 47 -2.38 -9.17 -5.99
N ARG A 48 -3.11 -10.06 -5.30
CA ARG A 48 -2.88 -11.51 -5.22
C ARG A 48 -1.43 -11.85 -4.84
N VAL A 49 -0.80 -11.00 -4.03
CA VAL A 49 0.57 -11.21 -3.58
C VAL A 49 0.56 -12.32 -2.55
N GLY A 50 1.27 -13.41 -2.84
CA GLY A 50 1.48 -14.50 -1.88
C GLY A 50 2.07 -13.96 -0.58
N PHE A 51 1.56 -14.44 0.56
CA PHE A 51 1.93 -13.98 1.89
C PHE A 51 1.65 -12.48 2.15
N ALA A 52 0.54 -11.95 1.60
CA ALA A 52 0.09 -10.57 1.82
C ALA A 52 0.15 -10.14 3.29
N TRP A 53 -0.33 -10.97 4.23
CA TRP A 53 -0.25 -10.68 5.66
C TRP A 53 1.19 -10.49 6.18
N TRP A 54 2.12 -11.34 5.75
CA TRP A 54 3.52 -11.25 6.17
C TRP A 54 4.19 -10.02 5.55
N LYS A 55 3.94 -9.75 4.26
CA LYS A 55 4.46 -8.57 3.58
C LYS A 55 3.89 -7.28 4.15
N ALA A 56 2.60 -7.21 4.45
CA ALA A 56 1.97 -6.06 5.10
C ALA A 56 2.65 -5.77 6.44
N ARG A 57 2.92 -6.81 7.22
CA ARG A 57 3.61 -6.70 8.51
C ARG A 57 5.05 -6.20 8.36
N GLN A 58 5.79 -6.69 7.36
CA GLN A 58 7.14 -6.21 7.08
C GLN A 58 7.14 -4.77 6.59
N ALA A 59 6.29 -4.46 5.61
CA ALA A 59 6.11 -3.11 5.06
C ALA A 59 5.75 -2.12 6.16
N MET A 60 4.78 -2.45 7.02
CA MET A 60 4.41 -1.61 8.15
C MET A 60 5.59 -1.45 9.11
N LYS A 61 6.30 -2.53 9.47
CA LYS A 61 7.46 -2.44 10.38
C LYS A 61 8.59 -1.56 9.84
N GLU A 62 8.79 -1.51 8.52
CA GLU A 62 9.82 -0.70 7.88
C GLU A 62 9.36 0.74 7.58
N ALA A 63 8.08 0.93 7.26
CA ALA A 63 7.50 2.21 6.89
C ALA A 63 7.05 3.04 8.09
N ASP A 64 6.46 2.41 9.11
CA ASP A 64 5.97 3.05 10.33
C ASP A 64 7.13 3.48 11.23
N LEU A 65 7.51 4.76 11.12
CA LEU A 65 8.63 5.34 11.86
C LEU A 65 8.20 5.76 13.26
N ASN A 66 6.94 6.21 13.38
CA ASN A 66 6.38 6.70 14.64
C ASN A 66 5.76 5.58 15.51
N ARG A 67 5.63 4.37 14.97
CA ARG A 67 5.06 3.16 15.58
C ARG A 67 3.58 3.32 15.98
N ASN A 68 2.83 4.12 15.23
CA ASN A 68 1.39 4.31 15.46
C ASN A 68 0.53 3.23 14.79
N GLY A 69 1.12 2.34 13.97
CA GLY A 69 0.41 1.29 13.25
C GLY A 69 -0.32 1.76 11.99
N GLN A 70 -0.05 2.99 11.54
CA GLN A 70 -0.62 3.66 10.38
C GLN A 70 0.48 4.35 9.57
N ILE A 71 0.25 4.53 8.28
CA ILE A 71 1.16 5.28 7.40
C ILE A 71 0.45 6.59 7.06
N ASP A 72 0.76 7.64 7.82
CA ASP A 72 0.20 8.98 7.67
C ASP A 72 1.25 10.01 7.23
N ASN A 73 2.54 9.77 7.50
CA ASN A 73 3.56 10.75 7.19
C ASN A 73 4.11 10.59 5.77
N PRO A 74 4.45 11.71 5.09
CA PRO A 74 5.06 11.67 3.76
C PRO A 74 6.35 10.82 3.70
N LYS A 75 7.13 10.80 4.79
CA LYS A 75 8.35 9.99 4.91
C LYS A 75 8.05 8.49 5.00
N GLU A 76 6.96 8.12 5.66
CA GLU A 76 6.53 6.73 5.81
C GLU A 76 5.98 6.20 4.49
N ILE A 77 5.25 7.04 3.74
CA ILE A 77 4.82 6.73 2.37
C ILE A 77 6.04 6.49 1.46
N ASP A 78 7.10 7.30 1.56
CA ASP A 78 8.33 7.11 0.78
C ASP A 78 9.02 5.77 1.10
N LYS A 79 9.06 5.39 2.38
CA LYS A 79 9.53 4.07 2.82
C LYS A 79 8.68 2.93 2.27
N LEU A 80 7.36 3.10 2.28
CA LEU A 80 6.44 2.12 1.70
C LEU A 80 6.63 1.97 0.19
N ILE A 81 6.84 3.07 -0.53
CA ILE A 81 7.16 3.07 -1.97
C ILE A 81 8.44 2.27 -2.23
N ASN A 82 9.50 2.54 -1.46
CA ASN A 82 10.75 1.80 -1.59
C ASN A 82 10.56 0.30 -1.32
N PHE A 83 9.79 -0.06 -0.28
CA PHE A 83 9.43 -1.44 -0.03
C PHE A 83 8.66 -2.08 -1.20
N ALA A 84 7.70 -1.37 -1.79
CA ALA A 84 6.96 -1.84 -2.96
C ALA A 84 7.88 -2.06 -4.17
N GLN A 85 8.85 -1.17 -4.39
CA GLN A 85 9.85 -1.35 -5.45
C GLN A 85 10.73 -2.58 -5.22
N GLN A 86 11.22 -2.78 -3.99
CA GLN A 86 12.16 -3.86 -3.66
C GLN A 86 11.50 -5.23 -3.50
N ARG A 87 10.29 -5.30 -2.92
CA ARG A 87 9.63 -6.55 -2.49
C ARG A 87 8.47 -6.99 -3.37
N LEU A 88 7.89 -6.05 -4.12
CA LEU A 88 6.81 -6.30 -5.08
C LEU A 88 7.28 -6.12 -6.53
N HIS A 89 8.51 -5.65 -6.76
CA HIS A 89 9.07 -5.37 -8.09
C HIS A 89 8.21 -4.39 -8.89
N MET A 90 7.58 -3.43 -8.21
CA MET A 90 6.84 -2.33 -8.83
C MET A 90 7.82 -1.24 -9.25
N LYS A 91 7.66 -0.64 -10.43
CA LYS A 91 8.44 0.53 -10.82
C LYS A 91 7.67 1.80 -10.51
N ILE A 92 8.03 2.44 -9.41
CA ILE A 92 7.43 3.71 -9.00
C ILE A 92 8.39 4.85 -9.36
N HIS A 93 7.95 5.75 -10.23
CA HIS A 93 8.74 6.90 -10.68
C HIS A 93 8.31 8.16 -9.93
N ARG A 94 9.29 8.96 -9.51
CA ARG A 94 9.04 10.32 -9.01
C ARG A 94 9.15 11.25 -10.22
N ASN A 95 8.05 11.88 -10.60
CA ASN A 95 8.03 12.91 -11.66
C ASN A 95 8.79 14.17 -11.23
#